data_AF-A0A260BTQ9-F1
#
_entry.id   AF-A0A260BTQ9-F1
#
_cell.length_a   1.000
_cell.length_b   1.000
_cell.length_c   1.000
_cell.angle_alpha   90.00
_cell.angle_beta   90.00
_cell.angle_gamma   90.00
#
_symmetry.space_group_name_H-M   'P 1'
#
loop_
_entity.id
_entity.type
_entity.pdbx_description
1 polymer ?
#
loop_
_entity_poly.entity_id
_entity_poly.type
_entity_poly.pdbx_seq_one_letter_code
_entity_poly.pdbx_strand_id
1 'polypeptide(L)'
;MEDEHVKWDNLFGFSKFQVWTMVPAGEYDYMFGTVNGLVGHVGLARVPKADVLNKTAYRYWVNDTWAPVGSNGATPHRRRDGRGTVGPSRRGPRPWQMTYLDPIRGDIVLQESNSPQIRWTAPSTAIDTAEYPKANGSFIHPWSTANELYFTMSEWDSYSVYLVKAELRSS
;
A
#
# COMPACT_ATOMS: atom_id res chain seq x y z
N MET A 1 26.21 4.07 -10.31
CA MET A 1 25.66 3.36 -9.14
C MET A 1 24.51 2.49 -9.66
N GLU A 2 24.83 1.34 -10.23
CA GLU A 2 23.83 0.32 -10.59
C GLU A 2 24.43 -1.01 -10.18
N ASP A 3 23.87 -1.60 -9.12
CA ASP A 3 24.21 -2.94 -8.68
C ASP A 3 23.24 -3.91 -9.37
N GLU A 4 23.79 -4.79 -10.21
CA GLU A 4 23.04 -5.78 -10.98
C GLU A 4 22.23 -6.73 -10.08
N HIS A 5 22.64 -6.89 -8.81
CA HIS A 5 21.95 -7.68 -7.81
C HIS A 5 20.69 -7.01 -7.24
N VAL A 6 20.35 -5.77 -7.62
CA VAL A 6 19.17 -5.01 -7.15
C VAL A 6 18.06 -4.88 -8.22
N LYS A 7 18.13 -5.61 -9.35
CA LYS A 7 17.03 -5.69 -10.35
C LYS A 7 15.86 -6.65 -10.03
N TRP A 8 14.67 -6.14 -9.73
CA TRP A 8 13.49 -7.00 -9.62
C TRP A 8 12.99 -7.42 -11.00
N ASP A 9 13.12 -8.71 -11.33
CA ASP A 9 12.66 -9.23 -12.61
C ASP A 9 11.14 -9.16 -12.71
N ASN A 10 10.66 -8.46 -13.73
CA ASN A 10 9.25 -8.34 -14.07
C ASN A 10 8.97 -9.05 -15.41
N LEU A 11 9.38 -10.31 -15.50
CA LEU A 11 9.14 -11.14 -16.67
C LEU A 11 7.64 -11.23 -16.94
N PHE A 12 7.22 -10.81 -18.13
CA PHE A 12 5.83 -10.84 -18.63
C PHE A 12 4.80 -10.02 -17.86
N GLY A 13 5.24 -9.09 -16.99
CA GLY A 13 4.32 -8.18 -16.32
C GLY A 13 3.49 -8.81 -15.18
N PHE A 14 3.83 -10.02 -14.74
CA PHE A 14 3.11 -10.72 -13.68
C PHE A 14 3.61 -10.40 -12.26
N SER A 15 4.70 -9.62 -12.14
CA SER A 15 5.22 -9.23 -10.83
C SER A 15 4.15 -8.52 -10.03
N LYS A 16 4.01 -8.91 -8.76
CA LYS A 16 3.07 -8.29 -7.81
C LYS A 16 3.60 -6.97 -7.23
N PHE A 17 4.77 -6.52 -7.66
CA PHE A 17 5.47 -5.35 -7.16
C PHE A 17 5.90 -4.42 -8.28
N GLN A 18 5.04 -4.19 -9.28
CA GLN A 18 5.34 -3.22 -10.34
C GLN A 18 5.25 -1.78 -9.86
N VAL A 19 4.28 -1.53 -8.98
CA VAL A 19 4.19 -0.31 -8.17
C VAL A 19 4.15 -0.77 -6.74
N TRP A 20 4.95 -0.14 -5.88
CA TRP A 20 5.09 -0.55 -4.50
C TRP A 20 5.38 0.64 -3.58
N THR A 21 5.13 0.43 -2.31
CA THR A 21 5.50 1.35 -1.23
C THR A 21 6.04 0.53 -0.06
N MET A 22 7.03 1.08 0.64
CA MET A 22 7.64 0.45 1.80
C MET A 22 7.32 1.22 3.08
N VAL A 23 7.06 0.48 4.16
CA VAL A 23 6.77 1.02 5.48
C VAL A 23 7.67 0.35 6.52
N PRO A 24 8.55 1.11 7.20
CA PRO A 24 9.37 0.57 8.27
C PRO A 24 8.53 0.25 9.50
N ALA A 25 8.67 -0.96 10.06
CA ALA A 25 8.01 -1.35 11.30
C ALA A 25 8.75 -2.47 12.06
N GLY A 26 9.15 -2.19 13.30
CA GLY A 26 10.00 -3.09 14.08
C GLY A 26 11.35 -3.30 13.38
N GLU A 27 11.80 -4.55 13.25
CA GLU A 27 13.06 -4.93 12.60
C GLU A 27 12.97 -5.01 11.06
N TYR A 28 11.78 -4.81 10.49
CA TYR A 28 11.52 -5.05 9.07
C TYR A 28 11.06 -3.79 8.35
N ASP A 29 11.33 -3.75 7.05
CA ASP A 29 10.60 -2.92 6.10
C ASP A 29 9.56 -3.77 5.38
N TYR A 30 8.30 -3.32 5.40
CA TYR A 30 7.18 -4.02 4.76
C TYR A 30 6.90 -3.39 3.41
N MET A 31 6.94 -4.19 2.36
CA MET A 31 6.69 -3.77 0.99
C MET A 31 5.30 -4.21 0.57
N PHE A 32 4.46 -3.24 0.20
CA PHE A 32 3.13 -3.48 -0.36
C PHE A 32 3.19 -3.18 -1.84
N GLY A 33 2.82 -4.15 -2.67
CA GLY A 33 2.89 -4.04 -4.13
C GLY A 33 1.57 -4.35 -4.80
N THR A 34 1.37 -3.80 -5.99
CA THR A 34 0.24 -4.16 -6.87
C THR A 34 0.70 -4.76 -8.19
N VAL A 35 -0.17 -5.59 -8.77
CA VAL A 35 -0.02 -6.10 -10.15
C VAL A 35 -0.16 -5.00 -11.20
N ASN A 36 0.25 -5.31 -12.44
CA ASN A 36 -0.07 -4.51 -13.61
C ASN A 36 -1.57 -4.19 -13.70
N GLY A 37 -1.91 -2.98 -14.14
CA GLY A 37 -3.30 -2.49 -14.18
C GLY A 37 -3.83 -1.98 -12.84
N LEU A 38 -3.09 -2.23 -11.75
CA LEU A 38 -3.37 -1.76 -10.38
C LEU A 38 -4.70 -2.24 -9.79
N VAL A 39 -5.30 -3.31 -10.32
CA VAL A 39 -6.61 -3.83 -9.89
C VAL A 39 -6.47 -5.11 -9.08
N GLY A 40 -7.31 -5.28 -8.06
CA GLY A 40 -7.68 -6.59 -7.53
C GLY A 40 -6.86 -7.07 -6.34
N HIS A 41 -5.54 -6.86 -6.33
CA HIS A 41 -4.67 -7.56 -5.38
C HIS A 41 -3.44 -6.76 -4.93
N VAL A 42 -3.21 -6.76 -3.61
CA VAL A 42 -1.99 -6.23 -2.99
C VAL A 42 -1.12 -7.40 -2.53
N GLY A 43 0.08 -7.49 -3.06
CA GLY A 43 1.13 -8.38 -2.56
C GLY A 43 1.79 -7.77 -1.34
N LEU A 44 2.18 -8.61 -0.39
CA LEU A 44 2.91 -8.21 0.81
C LEU A 44 4.26 -8.94 0.86
N ALA A 45 5.32 -8.19 1.07
CA ALA A 45 6.65 -8.71 1.37
C ALA A 45 7.22 -8.01 2.61
N ARG A 46 8.25 -8.61 3.20
CA ARG A 46 9.09 -7.96 4.20
C ARG A 46 10.56 -8.29 4.00
N VAL A 47 11.43 -7.42 4.47
CA VAL A 47 12.88 -7.62 4.52
C VAL A 47 13.42 -7.06 5.84
N PRO A 48 14.44 -7.68 6.46
CA PRO A 48 15.15 -7.04 7.57
C PRO A 48 15.71 -5.69 7.12
N LYS A 49 15.62 -4.66 7.96
CA LYS A 49 16.07 -3.30 7.61
C LYS A 49 17.54 -3.24 7.16
N ALA A 50 18.39 -4.05 7.77
CA ALA A 50 19.81 -4.16 7.43
C ALA A 50 20.07 -4.78 6.04
N ASP A 51 19.08 -5.48 5.49
CA ASP A 51 19.20 -6.31 4.29
C ASP A 51 18.36 -5.78 3.12
N VAL A 52 17.91 -4.52 3.16
CA VAL A 52 17.00 -3.95 2.14
C VAL A 52 17.54 -4.07 0.71
N LEU A 53 18.86 -4.07 0.55
CA LEU A 53 19.56 -4.23 -0.74
C LEU A 53 19.80 -5.70 -1.13
N ASN A 54 19.59 -6.65 -0.22
CA ASN A 54 19.76 -8.07 -0.46
C ASN A 54 18.42 -8.71 -0.82
N LYS A 55 18.17 -8.91 -2.12
CA LYS A 55 16.92 -9.55 -2.59
C LYS A 55 16.62 -10.91 -1.98
N THR A 56 17.65 -11.70 -1.67
CA THR A 56 17.45 -13.06 -1.13
C THR A 56 16.92 -13.05 0.31
N ALA A 57 17.06 -11.92 1.02
CA ALA A 57 16.53 -11.72 2.36
C ALA A 57 15.01 -11.44 2.37
N TYR A 58 14.43 -11.05 1.22
CA TYR A 58 13.01 -10.77 1.14
C TYR A 58 12.18 -12.04 1.35
N ARG A 59 11.03 -11.87 2.00
CA ARG A 59 10.02 -12.91 2.19
C ARG A 59 8.67 -12.41 1.71
N TYR A 60 7.98 -13.20 0.90
CA TYR A 60 6.58 -12.96 0.56
C TYR A 60 5.65 -13.52 1.62
N TRP A 61 4.52 -12.85 1.83
CA TRP A 61 3.42 -13.42 2.58
C TRP A 61 2.60 -14.33 1.67
N VAL A 62 2.65 -15.63 1.94
CA VAL A 62 2.04 -16.69 1.13
C VAL A 62 1.35 -17.70 2.03
N ASN A 63 0.06 -17.96 1.79
CA ASN A 63 -0.75 -18.94 2.55
C ASN A 63 -0.56 -18.80 4.07
N ASP A 64 -0.72 -17.58 4.58
CA ASP A 64 -0.54 -17.24 6.00
C ASP A 64 0.87 -17.51 6.58
N THR A 65 1.88 -17.63 5.72
CA THR A 65 3.28 -17.87 6.10
C THR A 65 4.24 -16.94 5.35
N TRP A 66 5.42 -16.72 5.93
CA TRP A 66 6.49 -15.97 5.26
C TRP A 66 7.39 -16.91 4.46
N ALA A 67 7.33 -16.82 3.13
CA ALA A 67 8.02 -17.72 2.22
C ALA A 67 9.13 -16.99 1.44
N PRO A 68 10.25 -17.64 1.10
CA PRO A 68 11.32 -17.02 0.29
C PRO A 68 10.82 -16.56 -1.08
N VAL A 69 11.30 -15.41 -1.54
CA VAL A 69 10.91 -14.82 -2.84
C VAL A 69 11.35 -15.64 -4.06
N GLY A 70 12.44 -16.40 -3.96
CA GLY A 70 12.97 -17.21 -5.07
C GLY A 70 12.21 -18.51 -5.35
N SER A 71 11.34 -18.95 -4.43
CA SER A 71 10.62 -20.22 -4.54
C SER A 71 9.10 -20.07 -4.51
N ASN A 72 8.57 -18.86 -4.36
CA ASN A 72 7.13 -18.61 -4.25
C ASN A 72 6.74 -17.35 -5.02
N GLY A 73 5.61 -17.41 -5.72
CA GLY A 73 4.94 -16.18 -6.15
C GLY A 73 4.27 -15.53 -4.94
N ALA A 74 4.33 -14.19 -4.84
CA ALA A 74 3.51 -13.49 -3.87
C ALA A 74 2.04 -13.83 -4.13
N THR A 75 1.39 -14.54 -3.21
CA THR A 75 -0.03 -14.82 -3.34
C THR A 75 -0.80 -13.59 -2.92
N PRO A 76 -1.87 -13.24 -3.63
CA PRO A 76 -2.77 -12.21 -3.18
C PRO A 76 -3.31 -12.54 -1.81
N HIS A 77 -2.86 -11.80 -0.81
CA HIS A 77 -3.36 -11.99 0.54
C HIS A 77 -4.80 -11.47 0.69
N ARG A 78 -5.25 -10.68 -0.28
CA ARG A 78 -6.55 -10.01 -0.21
C ARG A 78 -7.11 -9.76 -1.61
N ARG A 79 -8.41 -10.03 -1.78
CA ARG A 79 -9.22 -9.37 -2.82
C ARG A 79 -9.48 -7.94 -2.38
N ARG A 80 -8.94 -7.01 -3.15
CA ARG A 80 -9.25 -5.59 -3.04
C ARG A 80 -10.07 -5.25 -4.27
N ASP A 81 -11.28 -4.76 -4.09
CA ASP A 81 -12.14 -4.30 -5.19
C ASP A 81 -11.70 -2.92 -5.74
N GLY A 82 -10.49 -2.49 -5.37
CA GLY A 82 -9.92 -1.17 -5.65
C GLY A 82 -8.86 -1.16 -6.75
N ARG A 83 -8.59 0.05 -7.25
CA ARG A 83 -7.59 0.35 -8.29
C ARG A 83 -6.52 1.34 -7.80
N GLY A 84 -5.29 1.23 -8.28
CA GLY A 84 -4.25 2.24 -8.01
C GLY A 84 -3.23 1.84 -6.94
N THR A 85 -2.21 2.69 -6.79
CA THR A 85 -1.19 2.58 -5.73
C THR A 85 -1.85 2.59 -4.36
N VAL A 86 -1.26 1.87 -3.42
CA VAL A 86 -1.64 1.93 -2.00
C VAL A 86 -0.62 2.81 -1.28
N GLY A 87 -1.05 3.69 -0.37
CA GLY A 87 -0.12 4.28 0.60
C GLY A 87 -0.40 3.73 1.98
N PRO A 88 0.21 2.58 2.28
CA PRO A 88 0.25 2.09 3.63
C PRO A 88 1.07 3.05 4.51
N SER A 89 0.69 3.16 5.77
CA SER A 89 1.50 3.81 6.78
C SER A 89 1.39 3.08 8.11
N ARG A 90 2.41 3.25 8.95
CA ARG A 90 2.39 2.83 10.35
C ARG A 90 3.19 3.83 11.17
N ARG A 91 2.62 4.27 12.29
CA ARG A 91 3.28 5.23 13.20
C ARG A 91 3.26 4.74 14.65
N GLY A 92 4.42 4.33 15.14
CA GLY A 92 4.57 3.86 16.53
C GLY A 92 3.61 2.69 16.85
N PRO A 93 2.86 2.73 17.98
CA PRO A 93 1.98 1.65 18.40
C PRO A 93 0.63 1.60 17.64
N ARG A 94 0.42 2.49 16.68
CA ARG A 94 -0.87 2.60 15.96
C ARG A 94 -1.14 1.44 15.02
N PRO A 95 -2.41 1.20 14.68
CA PRO A 95 -2.75 0.29 13.60
C PRO A 95 -2.07 0.74 12.31
N TRP A 96 -1.81 -0.24 11.46
CA TRP A 96 -1.53 -0.03 10.06
C TRP A 96 -2.72 0.67 9.43
N GLN A 97 -2.43 1.66 8.60
CA GLN A 97 -3.43 2.37 7.81
C GLN A 97 -3.09 2.20 6.34
N MET A 98 -4.10 2.12 5.49
CA MET A 98 -3.91 2.05 4.05
C MET A 98 -4.98 2.87 3.37
N THR A 99 -4.57 3.80 2.51
CA THR A 99 -5.47 4.53 1.63
C THR A 99 -5.27 4.14 0.17
N TYR A 100 -6.36 4.16 -0.58
CA TYR A 100 -6.38 3.85 -2.00
C TYR A 100 -7.69 4.27 -2.69
N LEU A 101 -7.67 4.38 -4.02
CA LEU A 101 -8.88 4.60 -4.82
C LEU A 101 -9.71 3.30 -4.99
N ASP A 102 -10.99 3.36 -4.64
CA ASP A 102 -11.98 2.32 -4.92
C ASP A 102 -12.94 2.82 -6.01
N PRO A 103 -12.72 2.44 -7.28
CA PRO A 103 -13.53 2.96 -8.39
C PRO A 103 -14.94 2.35 -8.42
N ILE A 104 -15.18 1.23 -7.73
CA ILE A 104 -16.53 0.65 -7.65
C ILE A 104 -17.37 1.44 -6.65
N ARG A 105 -16.77 1.83 -5.53
CA ARG A 105 -17.42 2.70 -4.53
C ARG A 105 -17.51 4.15 -4.99
N GLY A 106 -16.57 4.59 -5.83
CA GLY A 106 -16.42 6.00 -6.18
C GLY A 106 -15.73 6.81 -5.08
N ASP A 107 -14.85 6.18 -4.29
CA ASP A 107 -14.24 6.82 -3.11
C ASP A 107 -12.72 6.60 -3.07
N ILE A 108 -11.97 7.55 -2.49
CA ILE A 108 -10.70 7.21 -1.83
C ILE A 108 -11.06 6.69 -0.45
N VAL A 109 -10.63 5.48 -0.12
CA VAL A 109 -10.98 4.80 1.13
C VAL A 109 -9.80 4.73 2.08
N LEU A 110 -10.10 4.65 3.37
CA LEU A 110 -9.18 4.30 4.45
C LEU A 110 -9.55 2.91 5.00
N GLN A 111 -8.52 2.12 5.31
CA GLN A 111 -8.66 0.90 6.09
C GLN A 111 -7.56 0.80 7.12
N GLU A 112 -7.88 0.10 8.20
CA GLU A 112 -6.97 -0.04 9.34
C GLU A 112 -6.79 -1.51 9.72
N SER A 113 -5.63 -1.88 10.27
CA SER A 113 -5.37 -3.20 10.83
C SER A 113 -4.32 -3.17 11.93
N ASN A 114 -4.41 -4.07 12.90
CA ASN A 114 -3.35 -4.30 13.88
C ASN A 114 -2.15 -5.08 13.31
N SER A 115 -2.23 -5.57 12.07
CA SER A 115 -1.18 -6.35 11.40
C SER A 115 -1.12 -6.00 9.90
N PRO A 116 0.07 -5.99 9.29
CA PRO A 116 0.17 -5.71 7.85
C PRO A 116 -0.45 -6.81 6.99
N GLN A 117 -0.58 -8.03 7.54
CA GLN A 117 -1.13 -9.19 6.86
C GLN A 117 -2.66 -9.11 6.82
N ILE A 118 -3.31 -9.34 7.97
CA ILE A 118 -4.73 -9.73 8.06
C ILE A 118 -5.57 -8.72 8.81
N ARG A 119 -6.90 -8.95 8.84
CA ARG A 119 -7.87 -8.22 9.68
C ARG A 119 -7.93 -6.72 9.42
N TRP A 120 -7.83 -6.33 8.16
CA TRP A 120 -8.19 -4.98 7.73
C TRP A 120 -9.68 -4.73 7.97
N THR A 121 -10.02 -3.55 8.49
CA THR A 121 -11.41 -3.10 8.66
C THR A 121 -12.17 -3.05 7.33
N ALA A 122 -13.50 -2.91 7.38
CA ALA A 122 -14.24 -2.51 6.19
C ALA A 122 -13.76 -1.13 5.67
N PRO A 123 -13.79 -0.86 4.35
CA PRO A 123 -13.42 0.45 3.82
C PRO A 123 -14.28 1.57 4.40
N SER A 124 -13.66 2.63 4.88
CA SER A 124 -14.33 3.90 5.22
C SER A 124 -13.99 4.96 4.17
N THR A 125 -14.96 5.81 3.83
CA THR A 125 -14.78 6.88 2.84
C THR A 125 -13.90 7.99 3.43
N ALA A 126 -12.77 8.27 2.78
CA ALA A 126 -11.91 9.41 3.11
C ALA A 126 -12.17 10.60 2.17
N ILE A 127 -12.45 10.34 0.89
CA ILE A 127 -12.94 11.32 -0.10
C ILE A 127 -13.99 10.65 -0.96
N ASP A 128 -15.12 11.33 -1.17
CA ASP A 128 -16.10 10.99 -2.21
C ASP A 128 -15.65 11.61 -3.55
N THR A 129 -15.46 10.77 -4.57
CA THR A 129 -15.02 11.25 -5.89
C THR A 129 -16.14 11.93 -6.68
N ALA A 130 -17.39 11.93 -6.20
CA ALA A 130 -18.44 12.79 -6.73
C ALA A 130 -18.17 14.27 -6.42
N GLU A 131 -17.59 14.58 -5.27
CA GLU A 131 -17.18 15.94 -4.87
C GLU A 131 -15.84 16.33 -5.51
N TYR A 132 -14.96 15.35 -5.68
CA TYR A 132 -13.66 15.50 -6.32
C TYR A 132 -13.54 14.53 -7.50
N PRO A 133 -14.21 14.84 -8.63
CA PRO A 133 -14.11 14.03 -9.83
C PRO A 133 -12.65 13.85 -10.20
N LYS A 134 -12.31 12.68 -10.77
CA LYS A 134 -10.96 12.43 -11.28
C LYS A 134 -9.87 12.44 -10.19
N ALA A 135 -10.25 12.37 -8.91
CA ALA A 135 -9.32 12.17 -7.82
C ALA A 135 -8.66 10.79 -7.88
N ASN A 136 -7.38 10.76 -7.56
CA ASN A 136 -6.60 9.58 -7.26
C ASN A 136 -5.81 9.86 -5.99
N GLY A 137 -5.58 8.86 -5.16
CA GLY A 137 -4.97 9.08 -3.87
C GLY A 137 -4.32 7.81 -3.36
N SER A 138 -3.19 7.99 -2.70
CA SER A 138 -2.54 6.86 -2.06
C SER A 138 -1.67 7.29 -0.89
N PHE A 139 -0.88 8.35 -0.93
CA PHE A 139 0.18 8.52 0.07
C PHE A 139 -0.28 9.24 1.34
N ILE A 140 -0.21 8.55 2.49
CA ILE A 140 -0.44 9.13 3.82
C ILE A 140 0.80 9.92 4.25
N HIS A 141 0.61 11.19 4.56
CA HIS A 141 1.67 12.09 5.01
C HIS A 141 2.03 11.83 6.49
N PRO A 142 3.32 11.89 6.87
CA PRO A 142 3.78 11.67 8.26
C PRO A 142 3.21 12.63 9.32
N TRP A 143 2.58 13.73 8.89
CA TRP A 143 1.88 14.69 9.77
C TRP A 143 0.58 14.11 10.36
N SER A 144 0.09 13.00 9.83
CA SER A 144 -1.10 12.31 10.36
C SER A 144 -0.98 11.98 11.85
N THR A 145 -2.04 12.30 12.58
CA THR A 145 -2.19 12.10 14.02
C THR A 145 -3.32 11.11 14.30
N ALA A 146 -3.81 11.02 15.55
CA ALA A 146 -4.87 10.05 15.93
C ALA A 146 -6.18 10.41 15.30
N ASN A 147 -6.41 11.71 15.18
CA ASN A 147 -7.69 12.28 14.86
C ASN A 147 -7.62 13.04 13.53
N GLU A 148 -6.44 13.12 12.91
CA GLU A 148 -6.22 13.84 11.67
C GLU A 148 -5.43 12.95 10.70
N LEU A 149 -5.99 12.72 9.53
CA LEU A 149 -5.32 12.05 8.43
C LEU A 149 -4.92 13.11 7.40
N TYR A 150 -3.62 13.19 7.12
CA TYR A 150 -3.09 13.99 6.02
C TYR A 150 -2.65 13.05 4.92
N PHE A 151 -3.07 13.27 3.69
CA PHE A 151 -2.70 12.43 2.55
C PHE A 151 -2.69 13.22 1.24
N THR A 152 -1.93 12.74 0.26
CA THR A 152 -1.91 13.33 -1.07
C THR A 152 -3.05 12.81 -1.92
N MET A 153 -3.70 13.73 -2.62
CA MET A 153 -4.67 13.46 -3.66
C MET A 153 -4.19 14.14 -4.94
N SER A 154 -4.06 13.40 -6.02
CA SER A 154 -3.87 13.97 -7.35
C SER A 154 -5.18 14.03 -8.11
N GLU A 155 -5.29 15.01 -8.99
CA GLU A 155 -6.39 15.12 -9.94
C GLU A 155 -5.81 15.10 -11.36
N TRP A 156 -6.24 14.14 -12.19
CA TRP A 156 -5.58 13.91 -13.47
C TRP A 156 -5.94 14.91 -14.58
N ASP A 157 -7.00 15.70 -14.41
CA ASP A 157 -7.40 16.73 -15.40
C ASP A 157 -6.58 18.01 -15.24
N SER A 158 -6.47 18.48 -14.00
CA SER A 158 -5.73 19.68 -13.62
C SER A 158 -4.23 19.42 -13.45
N TYR A 159 -3.82 18.14 -13.48
CA TYR A 159 -2.45 17.69 -13.17
C TYR A 159 -1.92 18.24 -11.84
N SER A 160 -2.81 18.47 -10.88
CA SER A 160 -2.49 19.05 -9.57
C SER A 160 -2.40 17.97 -8.50
N VAL A 161 -1.56 18.23 -7.49
CA VAL A 161 -1.46 17.41 -6.28
C VAL A 161 -1.82 18.27 -5.08
N TYR A 162 -2.79 17.81 -4.31
CA TYR A 162 -3.30 18.47 -3.12
C TYR A 162 -2.86 17.69 -1.87
N LEU A 163 -2.55 18.42 -0.81
CA LEU A 163 -2.46 17.84 0.53
C LEU A 163 -3.84 17.98 1.18
N VAL A 164 -4.51 16.86 1.39
CA VAL A 164 -5.84 16.80 2.01
C VAL A 164 -5.70 16.52 3.49
N LYS A 165 -6.50 17.21 4.31
CA LYS A 165 -6.69 16.93 5.73
C LYS A 165 -8.10 16.37 5.92
N ALA A 166 -8.22 15.20 6.52
CA ALA A 166 -9.47 14.60 6.96
C ALA A 166 -9.46 14.38 8.48
N GLU A 167 -10.61 14.55 9.12
CA GLU A 167 -10.77 14.22 10.54
C GLU A 167 -11.20 12.76 10.71
N LEU A 168 -10.48 12.03 11.55
CA LEU A 168 -10.81 10.66 11.92
C LEU A 168 -11.76 10.71 13.12
N ARG A 169 -13.00 10.27 12.90
CA ARG A 169 -13.97 10.07 13.98
C ARG A 169 -13.82 8.66 14.51
N SER A 170 -13.62 8.52 15.82
CA SER A 170 -13.74 7.24 16.50
C SER A 170 -15.15 6.70 16.27
N SER A 171 -15.23 5.43 15.86
CA SER A 171 -16.49 4.67 15.83
C SER A 171 -16.84 4.15 17.22
#